data_AF-A0A424HMW0-F1
#
_entry.id   AF-A0A424HMW0-F1
#
_cell.length_a   1.000
_cell.length_b   1.000
_cell.length_c   1.000
_cell.angle_alpha   90.00
_cell.angle_beta   90.00
_cell.angle_gamma   90.00
#
_symmetry.space_group_name_H-M   'P 1'
#
loop_
_entity.id
_entity.type
_entity.pdbx_description
1 polymer ?
#
loop_
_entity_poly.entity_id
_entity_poly.type
_entity_poly.pdbx_seq_one_letter_code
_entity_poly.pdbx_strand_id
1 'polypeptide(L)'
;MDRRITALHHNGLGRITICFLAICFISTGSAFAHQSTTTPTAPSTDTTRFFQALDTEPSGLTPKQVMRRSMILPGWGQVTNAQGWKVPLFAGLFTGTALLTSQLTKDYHDYRAAAYNIAYGADSDFKFGPTPSSIPESANLGQVQQLRDQTRNRRDLAILSIVLVWGLNVVDSYVYAHMATFDVSDNLQASITPSLTPSTYTRAIPSQLMPAEASSFSQYTPSLTFTLHFK
;
A
#
# COMPACT_ATOMS: atom_id res chain seq x y z
N MET A 1 62.69 14.96 14.08
CA MET A 1 61.27 14.82 14.45
C MET A 1 60.47 15.66 13.48
N ASP A 2 59.80 15.01 12.53
CA ASP A 2 58.63 15.49 11.76
C ASP A 2 58.55 14.80 10.39
N ARG A 3 57.59 13.88 10.25
CA ARG A 3 57.01 13.49 8.95
C ARG A 3 55.51 13.21 9.11
N ARG A 4 54.73 14.21 8.71
CA ARG A 4 53.61 14.17 7.74
C ARG A 4 52.58 13.02 7.86
N ILE A 5 51.38 13.45 8.23
CA ILE A 5 50.06 12.84 8.01
C ILE A 5 49.85 12.54 6.51
N THR A 6 49.56 11.30 6.12
CA THR A 6 48.76 10.95 4.91
C THR A 6 48.30 9.48 4.96
N ALA A 7 46.99 9.24 4.76
CA ALA A 7 46.36 8.15 3.98
C ALA A 7 44.99 7.79 4.61
N LEU A 8 43.88 8.31 4.06
CA LEU A 8 43.07 7.72 2.98
C LEU A 8 42.21 6.55 3.48
N HIS A 9 40.93 6.80 3.71
CA HIS A 9 39.85 6.65 2.72
C HIS A 9 39.52 5.18 2.44
N HIS A 10 38.58 4.66 3.24
CA HIS A 10 37.69 3.60 2.80
C HIS A 10 36.30 3.83 3.43
N ASN A 11 35.27 3.36 2.74
CA ASN A 11 33.84 3.30 3.15
C ASN A 11 32.90 4.35 2.50
N GLY A 12 32.93 4.43 1.17
CA GLY A 12 31.97 5.19 0.34
C GLY A 12 30.65 4.47 0.02
N LEU A 13 30.51 3.16 0.29
CA LEU A 13 29.32 2.40 -0.12
C LEU A 13 28.31 2.13 1.00
N GLY A 14 28.71 2.28 2.27
CA GLY A 14 27.80 2.15 3.41
C GLY A 14 26.95 3.40 3.67
N ARG A 15 27.42 4.58 3.23
CA ARG A 15 26.77 5.86 3.54
C ARG A 15 25.55 6.13 2.67
N ILE A 16 25.51 5.62 1.43
CA ILE A 16 24.37 5.83 0.52
C ILE A 16 23.18 4.94 0.89
N THR A 17 23.44 3.70 1.32
CA THR A 17 22.39 2.80 1.82
C THR A 17 21.88 3.22 3.20
N ILE A 18 22.75 3.77 4.05
CA ILE A 18 22.34 4.36 5.33
C ILE A 18 21.59 5.68 5.11
N CYS A 19 21.88 6.49 4.09
CA CYS A 19 21.11 7.71 3.80
C CYS A 19 19.66 7.46 3.34
N PHE A 20 19.36 6.32 2.68
CA PHE A 20 17.97 5.95 2.36
C PHE A 20 17.21 5.34 3.55
N LEU A 21 17.91 4.76 4.53
CA LEU A 21 17.33 4.29 5.80
C LEU A 21 17.34 5.36 6.92
N ALA A 22 18.18 6.38 6.83
CA ALA A 22 18.35 7.43 7.84
C ALA A 22 17.35 8.60 7.71
N ILE A 23 16.57 8.66 6.63
CA ILE A 23 15.41 9.57 6.56
C ILE A 23 14.24 9.04 7.43
N CYS A 24 14.36 7.83 7.99
CA CYS A 24 13.33 7.21 8.83
C CYS A 24 13.68 7.08 10.34
N PHE A 25 14.83 7.57 10.83
CA PHE A 25 15.28 7.28 12.21
C PHE A 25 15.76 8.46 13.06
N ILE A 26 15.52 9.72 12.66
CA ILE A 26 15.78 10.90 13.52
C ILE A 26 14.46 11.39 14.13
N SER A 27 14.04 10.68 15.17
CA SER A 27 13.46 11.22 16.41
C SER A 27 13.10 9.99 17.24
N THR A 28 13.90 9.57 18.21
CA THR A 28 13.86 10.18 19.54
C THR A 28 15.04 9.68 20.36
N GLY A 29 15.64 10.54 21.19
CA GLY A 29 16.37 10.10 22.37
C GLY A 29 17.51 10.99 22.82
N SER A 30 17.22 12.05 23.58
CA SER A 30 18.14 12.54 24.60
C SER A 30 17.31 13.00 25.79
N ALA A 31 17.37 12.19 26.84
CA ALA A 31 16.78 12.44 28.14
C ALA A 31 17.60 13.51 28.88
N PHE A 32 16.91 14.52 29.41
CA PHE A 32 17.32 15.20 30.65
C PHE A 32 16.20 14.94 31.66
N ALA A 33 16.52 14.15 32.68
CA ALA A 33 15.68 13.89 33.84
C ALA A 33 16.11 14.81 35.00
N HIS A 34 15.17 15.60 35.53
CA HIS A 34 15.03 15.83 36.97
C HIS A 34 13.60 16.28 37.36
N GLN A 35 12.88 15.36 38.03
CA GLN A 35 11.85 15.47 39.09
C GLN A 35 10.82 16.63 39.04
N SER A 36 9.48 16.41 39.08
CA SER A 36 8.76 15.56 40.06
C SER A 36 7.33 15.17 39.59
N THR A 37 7.02 13.86 39.68
CA THR A 37 5.73 13.24 40.14
C THR A 37 4.43 13.65 39.41
N THR A 38 3.72 12.86 38.56
CA THR A 38 3.16 11.49 38.70
C THR A 38 2.71 10.85 37.35
N THR A 39 2.84 9.52 37.24
CA THR A 39 2.10 8.53 36.37
C THR A 39 2.26 8.59 34.82
N PRO A 40 2.90 7.60 34.15
CA PRO A 40 3.15 7.63 32.71
C PRO A 40 2.04 6.96 31.87
N THR A 41 1.49 7.67 30.89
CA THR A 41 0.70 7.11 29.78
C THR A 41 1.53 7.18 28.50
N ALA A 42 1.69 6.04 27.81
CA ALA A 42 2.47 5.90 26.59
C ALA A 42 1.93 6.75 25.42
N PRO A 43 2.78 7.22 24.49
CA PRO A 43 2.35 8.05 23.36
C PRO A 43 1.66 7.17 22.30
N SER A 44 0.37 7.39 22.06
CA SER A 44 -0.33 6.81 20.91
C SER A 44 0.12 7.52 19.64
N THR A 45 0.92 6.84 18.82
CA THR A 45 1.20 7.28 17.45
C THR A 45 -0.08 7.09 16.63
N ASP A 46 -0.81 8.18 16.40
CA ASP A 46 -2.09 8.21 15.70
C ASP A 46 -1.88 8.03 14.18
N THR A 47 -1.88 6.79 13.71
CA THR A 47 -1.74 6.42 12.29
C THR A 47 -2.87 6.97 11.41
N THR A 48 -4.01 7.30 12.00
CA THR A 48 -5.21 7.82 11.32
C THR A 48 -4.95 9.17 10.66
N ARG A 49 -4.15 10.04 11.28
CA ARG A 49 -3.79 11.36 10.74
C ARG A 49 -2.95 11.30 9.47
N PHE A 50 -2.14 10.25 9.34
CA PHE A 50 -1.29 10.04 8.16
C PHE A 50 -2.13 9.71 6.92
N PHE A 51 -3.08 8.78 7.04
CA PHE A 51 -4.00 8.44 5.95
C PHE A 51 -4.88 9.63 5.57
N GLN A 52 -5.35 10.38 6.55
CA GLN A 52 -6.18 11.56 6.33
C GLN A 52 -5.42 12.69 5.60
N ALA A 53 -4.10 12.78 5.75
CA ALA A 53 -3.27 13.71 4.99
C ALA A 53 -3.02 13.25 3.53
N LEU A 54 -3.04 11.94 3.27
CA LEU A 54 -2.88 11.38 1.93
C LEU A 54 -4.19 11.43 1.10
N ASP A 55 -5.34 11.49 1.78
CA ASP A 55 -6.66 11.62 1.17
C ASP A 55 -7.02 13.10 0.95
N THR A 56 -6.12 13.86 0.29
CA THR A 56 -6.42 15.24 -0.15
C THR A 56 -7.39 15.21 -1.33
N GLU A 57 -8.36 16.14 -1.36
CA GLU A 57 -9.38 16.30 -2.43
C GLU A 57 -8.83 16.03 -3.85
N PRO A 58 -9.58 15.30 -4.71
CA PRO A 58 -9.12 14.95 -6.05
C PRO A 58 -8.72 16.19 -6.84
N SER A 59 -7.51 16.17 -7.39
CA SER A 59 -6.91 17.31 -8.10
C SER A 59 -7.59 17.72 -9.42
N GLY A 60 -8.75 17.14 -9.76
CA GLY A 60 -9.51 17.46 -10.98
C GLY A 60 -8.81 17.11 -12.29
N LEU A 61 -7.80 16.24 -12.25
CA LEU A 61 -6.99 15.89 -13.42
C LEU A 61 -7.73 14.91 -14.35
N THR A 62 -7.54 15.08 -15.65
CA THR A 62 -8.03 14.09 -16.62
C THR A 62 -7.32 12.74 -16.46
N PRO A 63 -7.97 11.60 -16.76
CA PRO A 63 -7.37 10.27 -16.61
C PRO A 63 -6.02 10.12 -17.33
N LYS A 64 -5.86 10.76 -18.50
CA LYS A 64 -4.61 10.78 -19.26
C LYS A 64 -3.49 11.54 -18.54
N GLN A 65 -3.82 12.61 -17.81
CA GLN A 65 -2.85 13.37 -17.01
C GLN A 65 -2.42 12.59 -15.76
N VAL A 66 -3.35 11.90 -15.10
CA VAL A 66 -3.04 11.00 -13.97
C VAL A 66 -2.09 9.89 -14.43
N MET A 67 -2.39 9.23 -15.55
CA MET A 67 -1.53 8.20 -16.13
C MET A 67 -0.12 8.71 -16.45
N ARG A 68 0.00 9.88 -17.10
CA ARG A 68 1.31 10.48 -17.41
C ARG A 68 2.11 10.79 -16.14
N ARG A 69 1.46 11.23 -15.06
CA ARG A 69 2.13 11.52 -13.79
C ARG A 69 2.55 10.24 -13.07
N SER A 70 1.72 9.19 -13.06
CA SER A 70 2.07 7.87 -12.51
C SER A 70 3.21 7.19 -13.27
N MET A 71 3.34 7.45 -14.58
CA MET A 71 4.47 6.97 -15.37
C MET A 71 5.80 7.64 -15.00
N ILE A 72 5.79 8.89 -14.55
CA ILE A 72 7.02 9.62 -14.19
C ILE A 72 7.48 9.23 -12.79
N LEU A 73 6.55 9.16 -11.82
CA LEU A 73 6.85 8.75 -10.45
C LEU A 73 5.85 7.69 -9.98
N PRO A 74 6.32 6.49 -9.57
CA PRO A 74 5.44 5.47 -9.01
C PRO A 74 4.72 6.03 -7.77
N GLY A 75 3.41 5.82 -7.69
CA GLY A 75 2.57 6.32 -6.60
C GLY A 75 1.99 7.72 -6.77
N TRP A 76 2.42 8.53 -7.77
CA TRP A 76 1.88 9.88 -7.97
C TRP A 76 0.37 9.86 -8.26
N GLY A 77 -0.10 8.86 -9.02
CA GLY A 77 -1.51 8.68 -9.33
C GLY A 77 -2.40 8.41 -8.12
N GLN A 78 -1.88 7.74 -7.10
CA GLN A 78 -2.63 7.45 -5.87
C GLN A 78 -2.85 8.71 -5.06
N VAL A 79 -1.82 9.57 -4.97
CA VAL A 79 -1.93 10.86 -4.28
C VAL A 79 -2.88 11.80 -5.03
N THR A 80 -2.84 11.83 -6.36
CA THR A 80 -3.74 12.70 -7.13
C THR A 80 -5.21 12.27 -7.12
N ASN A 81 -5.45 10.99 -6.83
CA ASN A 81 -6.77 10.37 -6.79
C ASN A 81 -7.30 10.17 -5.35
N ALA A 82 -6.69 10.79 -4.33
CA ALA A 82 -7.07 10.64 -2.92
C ALA A 82 -7.15 9.16 -2.46
N GLN A 83 -6.27 8.30 -2.97
CA GLN A 83 -6.23 6.87 -2.64
C GLN A 83 -5.09 6.56 -1.66
N GLY A 84 -5.00 7.33 -0.57
CA GLY A 84 -3.92 7.23 0.40
C GLY A 84 -3.83 5.85 1.06
N TRP A 85 -4.96 5.17 1.23
CA TRP A 85 -5.01 3.83 1.83
C TRP A 85 -4.26 2.76 1.03
N LYS A 86 -4.07 2.93 -0.29
CA LYS A 86 -3.31 1.99 -1.14
C LYS A 86 -1.80 2.20 -1.07
N VAL A 87 -1.34 3.33 -0.53
CA VAL A 87 0.08 3.69 -0.50
C VAL A 87 0.92 2.67 0.29
N PRO A 88 0.53 2.22 1.50
CA PRO A 88 1.32 1.23 2.23
C PRO A 88 1.45 -0.11 1.49
N LEU A 89 0.42 -0.51 0.73
CA LEU A 89 0.44 -1.75 -0.04
C LEU A 89 1.49 -1.70 -1.15
N PHE A 90 1.49 -0.64 -1.96
CA PHE A 90 2.48 -0.49 -3.01
C PHE A 90 3.88 -0.20 -2.46
N ALA A 91 3.99 0.57 -1.38
CA ALA A 91 5.26 0.76 -0.68
C ALA A 91 5.85 -0.58 -0.21
N GLY A 92 5.02 -1.47 0.34
CA GLY A 92 5.40 -2.83 0.72
C GLY A 92 5.85 -3.68 -0.49
N LEU A 93 5.10 -3.64 -1.59
CA LEU A 93 5.45 -4.36 -2.83
C LEU A 93 6.79 -3.90 -3.42
N PHE A 94 6.99 -2.59 -3.55
CA PHE A 94 8.25 -2.03 -4.05
C PHE A 94 9.42 -2.33 -3.12
N THR A 95 9.22 -2.18 -1.81
CA THR A 95 10.26 -2.50 -0.81
C THR A 95 10.62 -3.98 -0.84
N GLY A 96 9.62 -4.87 -0.86
CA GLY A 96 9.82 -6.31 -0.90
C GLY A 96 10.57 -6.75 -2.15
N THR A 97 10.13 -6.31 -3.33
CA THR A 97 10.78 -6.66 -4.61
C THR A 97 12.19 -6.06 -4.73
N ALA A 98 12.43 -4.86 -4.19
CA ALA A 98 13.76 -4.26 -4.14
C ALA A 98 14.72 -5.04 -3.22
N LEU A 99 14.27 -5.43 -2.03
CA LEU A 99 15.07 -6.21 -1.09
C LEU A 99 15.41 -7.59 -1.65
N LEU A 100 14.43 -8.27 -2.27
CA LEU A 100 14.64 -9.56 -2.95
C LEU A 100 15.66 -9.43 -4.07
N THR A 101 15.52 -8.42 -4.93
CA THR A 101 16.45 -8.16 -6.02
C THR A 101 17.86 -7.87 -5.51
N SER A 102 17.98 -7.10 -4.42
CA SER A 102 19.27 -6.81 -3.80
C SER A 102 19.94 -8.07 -3.24
N GLN A 103 19.19 -8.94 -2.57
CA GLN A 103 19.70 -10.21 -2.04
C GLN A 103 20.18 -11.11 -3.18
N LEU A 104 19.33 -11.35 -4.18
CA LEU A 104 19.68 -12.18 -5.34
C LEU A 104 20.87 -11.62 -6.14
N THR A 105 21.04 -10.29 -6.17
CA THR A 105 22.19 -9.66 -6.79
C THR A 105 23.48 -9.93 -6.01
N LYS A 106 23.44 -9.89 -4.68
CA LYS A 106 24.59 -10.24 -3.83
C LYS A 106 24.96 -11.70 -4.01
N ASP A 107 23.98 -12.60 -3.86
CA ASP A 107 24.16 -14.04 -4.03
C ASP A 107 24.76 -14.37 -5.41
N TYR A 108 24.29 -13.70 -6.47
CA TYR A 108 24.85 -13.87 -7.82
C TYR A 108 26.33 -13.48 -7.89
N HIS A 109 26.72 -12.36 -7.28
CA HIS A 109 28.12 -11.94 -7.24
C HIS A 109 28.99 -12.89 -6.42
N ASP A 110 28.47 -13.37 -5.29
CA ASP A 110 29.12 -14.33 -4.40
C ASP A 110 29.40 -15.66 -5.13
N TYR A 111 28.40 -16.23 -5.79
CA TYR A 111 28.58 -17.44 -6.60
C TYR A 111 29.45 -17.20 -7.84
N ARG A 112 29.44 -15.99 -8.42
CA ARG A 112 30.32 -15.65 -9.54
C ARG A 112 31.79 -15.58 -9.10
N ALA A 113 32.06 -14.98 -7.95
CA ALA A 113 33.39 -14.91 -7.36
C ALA A 113 33.89 -16.31 -6.99
N ALA A 114 33.06 -17.10 -6.30
CA ALA A 114 33.38 -18.47 -5.93
C ALA A 114 33.66 -19.36 -7.16
N ALA A 115 32.79 -19.32 -8.18
CA ALA A 115 32.98 -20.10 -9.40
C ALA A 115 34.28 -19.74 -10.13
N TYR A 116 34.65 -18.46 -10.14
CA TYR A 116 35.91 -18.00 -10.72
C TYR A 116 37.09 -18.52 -9.91
N ASN A 117 37.11 -18.29 -8.60
CA ASN A 117 38.21 -18.70 -7.73
C ASN A 117 38.43 -20.21 -7.74
N ILE A 118 37.37 -21.02 -7.78
CA ILE A 118 37.46 -22.49 -7.87
C ILE A 118 37.98 -22.93 -9.24
N ALA A 119 37.59 -22.26 -10.33
CA ALA A 119 38.03 -22.62 -11.67
C ALA A 119 39.53 -22.39 -11.90
N TYR A 120 40.10 -21.35 -11.28
CA TYR A 120 41.52 -21.00 -11.40
C TYR A 120 42.38 -21.51 -10.22
N GLY A 121 41.75 -21.94 -9.12
CA GLY A 121 42.44 -22.52 -7.97
C GLY A 121 43.53 -21.59 -7.43
N ALA A 122 44.76 -22.09 -7.34
CA ALA A 122 45.92 -21.35 -6.85
C ALA A 122 46.32 -20.15 -7.74
N ASP A 123 45.93 -20.16 -9.01
CA ASP A 123 46.21 -19.08 -9.97
C ASP A 123 45.12 -18.01 -9.97
N SER A 124 44.12 -18.09 -9.09
CA SER A 124 43.06 -17.09 -9.02
C SER A 124 43.59 -15.74 -8.56
N ASP A 125 43.34 -14.70 -9.36
CA ASP A 125 43.61 -13.30 -9.03
C ASP A 125 42.48 -12.64 -8.22
N PHE A 126 41.45 -13.41 -7.82
CA PHE A 126 40.27 -12.91 -7.12
C PHE A 126 39.58 -11.72 -7.80
N LYS A 127 39.58 -11.68 -9.15
CA LYS A 127 39.01 -10.59 -9.97
C LYS A 127 37.62 -10.12 -9.55
N PHE A 128 36.78 -11.03 -9.05
CA PHE A 128 35.40 -10.73 -8.64
C PHE A 128 35.21 -10.64 -7.12
N GLY A 129 36.30 -10.69 -6.34
CA GLY A 129 36.30 -10.68 -4.89
C GLY A 129 36.65 -12.05 -4.28
N PRO A 130 36.83 -12.08 -2.94
CA PRO A 130 37.08 -13.31 -2.19
C PRO A 130 35.87 -14.24 -2.23
N THR A 131 36.11 -15.54 -2.12
CA THR A 131 35.03 -16.53 -1.96
C THR A 131 34.35 -16.30 -0.60
N PRO A 132 33.01 -16.18 -0.55
CA PRO A 132 32.30 -16.00 0.71
C PRO A 132 32.41 -17.24 1.59
N SER A 133 32.45 -17.03 2.92
CA SER A 133 32.58 -18.10 3.91
C SER A 133 31.40 -19.08 3.95
N SER A 134 30.27 -18.74 3.33
CA SER A 134 29.11 -19.62 3.18
C SER A 134 29.32 -20.75 2.18
N ILE A 135 30.33 -20.65 1.30
CA ILE A 135 30.66 -21.66 0.30
C ILE A 135 31.90 -22.42 0.78
N PRO A 136 31.82 -23.76 0.98
CA PRO A 136 32.97 -24.53 1.45
C PRO A 136 34.09 -24.53 0.41
N GLU A 137 35.34 -24.54 0.84
CA GLU A 137 36.50 -24.60 -0.07
C GLU A 137 36.53 -25.87 -0.93
N SER A 138 35.93 -26.96 -0.45
CA SER A 138 35.75 -28.22 -1.18
C SER A 138 34.55 -28.21 -2.14
N ALA A 139 33.88 -27.07 -2.34
CA ALA A 139 32.72 -26.98 -3.22
C ALA A 139 33.07 -27.38 -4.66
N ASN A 140 32.18 -28.17 -5.27
CA ASN A 140 32.34 -28.58 -6.65
C ASN A 140 32.03 -27.41 -7.61
N LEU A 141 32.89 -27.20 -8.61
CA LEU A 141 32.73 -26.13 -9.60
C LEU A 141 31.36 -26.19 -10.32
N GLY A 142 30.93 -27.37 -10.74
CA GLY A 142 29.66 -27.55 -11.45
C GLY A 142 28.45 -27.18 -10.58
N GLN A 143 28.48 -27.53 -9.29
CA GLN A 143 27.44 -27.15 -8.33
C GLN A 143 27.38 -25.63 -8.14
N VAL A 144 28.52 -24.97 -7.97
CA VAL A 144 28.60 -23.50 -7.78
C VAL A 144 28.16 -22.76 -9.04
N GLN A 145 28.52 -23.26 -10.23
CA GLN A 145 28.05 -22.71 -11.51
C GLN A 145 26.53 -22.86 -11.67
N GLN A 146 25.97 -24.01 -11.30
CA GLN A 146 24.53 -24.21 -11.32
C GLN A 146 23.80 -23.24 -10.38
N LEU A 147 24.31 -23.04 -9.16
CA LEU A 147 23.76 -22.07 -8.21
C LEU A 147 23.86 -20.63 -8.74
N ARG A 148 24.99 -20.25 -9.33
CA ARG A 148 25.18 -18.95 -9.99
C ARG A 148 24.11 -18.71 -11.05
N ASP A 149 23.87 -19.69 -11.91
CA ASP A 149 22.93 -19.56 -13.03
C ASP A 149 21.47 -19.57 -12.56
N GLN A 150 21.13 -20.37 -11.54
CA GLN A 150 19.83 -20.31 -10.88
C GLN A 150 19.58 -18.93 -10.26
N THR A 151 20.54 -18.40 -9.52
CA THR A 151 20.42 -17.09 -8.87
C THR A 151 20.35 -15.96 -9.89
N ARG A 152 21.08 -16.07 -11.02
CA ARG A 152 20.93 -15.15 -12.15
C ARG A 152 19.49 -15.12 -12.66
N ASN A 153 18.92 -16.29 -12.96
CA ASN A 153 17.55 -16.38 -13.47
C ASN A 153 16.53 -15.84 -12.46
N ARG A 154 16.70 -16.14 -11.17
CA ARG A 154 15.84 -15.62 -10.09
C ARG A 154 15.93 -14.10 -9.97
N ARG A 155 17.14 -13.53 -10.04
CA ARG A 155 17.36 -12.08 -10.03
C ARG A 155 16.67 -11.42 -11.22
N ASP A 156 16.81 -12.00 -12.42
CA ASP A 156 16.22 -11.44 -13.63
C ASP A 156 14.68 -11.49 -13.54
N LEU A 157 14.10 -12.55 -12.95
CA LEU A 157 12.67 -12.61 -12.62
C LEU A 157 12.25 -11.59 -11.55
N ALA A 158 13.08 -11.33 -10.54
CA ALA A 158 12.82 -10.32 -9.51
C ALA A 158 12.86 -8.90 -10.09
N ILE A 159 13.74 -8.62 -11.05
CA ILE A 159 13.74 -7.35 -11.78
C ILE A 159 12.46 -7.22 -12.62
N LEU A 160 12.04 -8.30 -13.29
CA LEU A 160 10.78 -8.32 -14.02
C LEU A 160 9.57 -8.06 -13.11
N SER A 161 9.58 -8.58 -11.87
CA SER A 161 8.50 -8.33 -10.93
C SER A 161 8.42 -6.87 -10.48
N ILE A 162 9.56 -6.16 -10.35
CA ILE A 162 9.57 -4.71 -10.11
C ILE A 162 8.84 -3.97 -11.24
N VAL A 163 9.15 -4.32 -12.49
CA VAL A 163 8.50 -3.73 -13.67
C VAL A 163 7.01 -4.04 -13.69
N LEU A 164 6.62 -5.26 -13.31
CA LEU A 164 5.22 -5.66 -13.22
C LEU A 164 4.47 -4.87 -12.14
N VAL A 165 5.03 -4.75 -10.93
CA VAL A 165 4.46 -3.94 -9.85
C VAL A 165 4.31 -2.48 -10.27
N TRP A 166 5.32 -1.93 -10.96
CA TRP A 166 5.26 -0.59 -11.52
C TRP A 166 4.14 -0.43 -12.55
N GLY A 167 4.04 -1.35 -13.51
CA GLY A 167 2.97 -1.34 -14.51
C GLY A 167 1.58 -1.44 -13.88
N LEU A 168 1.41 -2.34 -12.91
CA LEU A 168 0.15 -2.52 -12.20
C LEU A 168 -0.26 -1.27 -11.41
N ASN A 169 0.71 -0.56 -10.82
CA ASN A 169 0.49 0.71 -10.13
C ASN A 169 -0.06 1.79 -11.07
N VAL A 170 0.51 1.89 -12.28
CA VAL A 170 0.08 2.86 -13.31
C VAL A 170 -1.32 2.53 -13.81
N VAL A 171 -1.58 1.26 -14.14
CA VAL A 171 -2.88 0.80 -14.65
C VAL A 171 -3.99 0.98 -13.61
N ASP A 172 -3.75 0.61 -12.34
CA ASP A 172 -4.72 0.80 -11.24
C ASP A 172 -5.11 2.27 -11.09
N SER A 173 -4.11 3.17 -11.11
CA SER A 173 -4.35 4.62 -11.03
C SER A 173 -5.13 5.16 -12.22
N TYR A 174 -4.85 4.65 -13.43
CA TYR A 174 -5.54 5.08 -14.66
C TYR A 174 -7.00 4.63 -14.69
N VAL A 175 -7.27 3.36 -14.37
CA VAL A 175 -8.63 2.83 -14.31
C VAL A 175 -9.44 3.59 -13.26
N TYR A 176 -8.87 3.83 -12.08
CA TYR A 176 -9.56 4.58 -11.05
C TYR A 176 -9.86 6.02 -11.47
N ALA A 177 -8.90 6.70 -12.10
CA ALA A 177 -9.14 8.06 -12.60
C ALA A 177 -10.28 8.09 -13.64
N HIS A 178 -10.42 7.04 -14.46
CA HIS A 178 -11.52 6.92 -15.42
C HIS A 178 -12.87 6.67 -14.73
N MET A 179 -12.86 5.98 -13.59
CA MET A 179 -14.07 5.78 -12.79
C MET A 179 -14.45 7.01 -11.96
N ALA A 180 -13.47 7.81 -11.52
CA ALA A 180 -13.70 9.03 -10.77
C ALA A 180 -14.38 10.14 -11.60
N THR A 181 -14.33 10.06 -12.93
CA THR A 181 -15.05 10.98 -13.81
C THR A 181 -16.53 10.65 -14.00
N PHE A 182 -17.00 9.50 -13.50
CA PHE A 182 -18.44 9.23 -13.49
C PHE A 182 -19.11 10.06 -12.40
N ASP A 183 -20.16 10.79 -12.79
CA ASP A 183 -20.98 11.56 -11.87
C ASP A 183 -21.81 10.60 -11.01
N VAL A 184 -21.28 10.28 -9.81
CA VAL A 184 -22.04 9.63 -8.75
C VAL A 184 -22.63 10.76 -7.91
N SER A 185 -23.69 11.38 -8.40
CA SER A 185 -24.33 12.46 -7.65
C SER A 185 -24.92 11.90 -6.35
N ASP A 186 -24.59 12.49 -5.19
CA ASP A 186 -25.17 12.17 -3.87
C ASP A 186 -26.68 12.49 -3.77
N ASN A 187 -27.31 12.85 -4.88
CA ASN A 187 -28.69 13.31 -4.97
C ASN A 187 -29.72 12.15 -4.96
N LEU A 188 -29.28 10.91 -4.78
CA LEU A 188 -30.19 9.77 -4.63
C LEU A 188 -30.74 9.71 -3.20
N GLN A 189 -31.82 10.46 -2.97
CA GLN A 189 -32.54 10.46 -1.70
C GLN A 189 -33.67 9.44 -1.76
N ALA A 190 -33.50 8.34 -1.03
CA ALA A 190 -34.56 7.37 -0.79
C ALA A 190 -35.33 7.78 0.47
N SER A 191 -36.62 8.10 0.33
CA SER A 191 -37.49 8.40 1.46
C SER A 191 -38.48 7.26 1.67
N ILE A 192 -38.57 6.80 2.92
CA ILE A 192 -39.58 5.84 3.38
C ILE A 192 -40.59 6.60 4.22
N THR A 193 -41.82 6.70 3.73
CA THR A 193 -42.91 7.38 4.47
C THR A 193 -43.96 6.36 4.90
N PRO A 194 -44.07 6.04 6.20
CA PRO A 194 -45.18 5.25 6.72
C PRO A 194 -46.44 6.12 6.78
N SER A 195 -47.57 5.58 6.34
CA SER A 195 -48.86 6.27 6.37
C SER A 195 -49.95 5.37 6.94
N LEU A 196 -50.80 5.95 7.78
CA LEU A 196 -51.99 5.32 8.32
C LEU A 196 -53.21 6.01 7.72
N THR A 197 -53.87 5.37 6.77
CA THR A 197 -55.10 5.91 6.18
C THR A 197 -56.32 5.35 6.92
N PRO A 198 -57.20 6.21 7.48
CA PRO A 198 -58.44 5.74 8.10
C PRO A 198 -59.39 5.26 7.00
N SER A 199 -59.84 4.01 7.11
CA SER A 199 -60.92 3.48 6.28
C SER A 199 -62.17 3.33 7.15
N THR A 200 -63.25 4.00 6.75
CA THR A 200 -64.55 3.88 7.42
C THR A 200 -65.27 2.66 6.87
N TYR A 201 -65.42 1.63 7.68
CA TYR A 201 -66.25 0.48 7.34
C TYR A 201 -67.63 0.65 7.97
N THR A 202 -68.64 0.97 7.15
CA THR A 202 -70.04 1.00 7.59
C THR A 202 -70.63 -0.40 7.45
N ARG A 203 -70.77 -1.09 8.58
CA ARG A 203 -71.44 -2.40 8.61
C ARG A 203 -72.95 -2.18 8.44
N ALA A 204 -73.50 -2.62 7.31
CA ALA A 204 -74.95 -2.64 7.12
C ALA A 204 -75.57 -3.69 8.06
N ILE A 205 -76.22 -3.26 9.13
CA ILE A 205 -77.03 -4.12 9.99
C ILE A 205 -78.41 -4.29 9.30
N PRO A 206 -78.88 -5.52 9.05
CA PRO A 206 -80.22 -5.74 8.49
C PRO A 206 -81.30 -5.17 9.43
N SER A 207 -82.33 -4.55 8.85
CA SER A 207 -83.35 -3.70 9.49
C SER A 207 -84.30 -4.38 10.50
N GLN A 208 -84.01 -5.59 10.96
CA GLN A 208 -84.88 -6.35 11.87
C GLN A 208 -84.50 -6.21 13.37
N LEU A 209 -83.60 -5.30 13.72
CA LEU A 209 -83.30 -4.92 15.11
C LEU A 209 -83.13 -3.38 15.18
N MET A 210 -84.03 -2.65 15.85
CA MET A 210 -83.87 -1.21 16.17
C MET A 210 -82.93 -1.03 17.38
N PRO A 211 -82.34 0.17 17.67
CA PRO A 211 -82.40 1.46 16.98
C PRO A 211 -81.08 1.83 16.25
N ALA A 212 -81.18 2.89 15.44
CA ALA A 212 -80.14 3.42 14.58
C ALA A 212 -78.98 4.08 15.35
N GLU A 213 -78.00 3.27 15.75
CA GLU A 213 -76.61 3.71 15.81
C GLU A 213 -75.82 2.79 14.89
N ALA A 214 -75.62 3.24 13.64
CA ALA A 214 -74.64 2.62 12.77
C ALA A 214 -73.28 2.80 13.44
N SER A 215 -72.81 1.76 14.15
CA SER A 215 -71.48 1.74 14.73
C SER A 215 -70.46 1.72 13.60
N SER A 216 -70.01 2.91 13.20
CA SER A 216 -68.92 3.07 12.24
C SER A 216 -67.62 2.79 12.99
N PHE A 217 -67.00 1.64 12.70
CA PHE A 217 -65.68 1.33 13.21
C PHE A 217 -64.62 1.96 12.30
N SER A 218 -63.71 2.73 12.88
CA SER A 218 -62.56 3.28 12.15
C SER A 218 -61.45 2.24 12.13
N GLN A 219 -61.21 1.64 10.97
CA GLN A 219 -60.07 0.75 10.77
C GLN A 219 -58.91 1.55 10.18
N TYR A 220 -57.69 1.34 10.68
CA TYR A 220 -56.49 1.97 10.14
C TYR A 220 -55.75 0.96 9.28
N THR A 221 -55.53 1.30 8.01
CA THR A 221 -54.71 0.48 7.12
C THR A 221 -53.28 1.04 7.11
N PRO A 222 -52.28 0.27 7.57
CA PRO A 222 -50.89 0.68 7.43
C PRO A 222 -50.44 0.53 5.98
N SER A 223 -49.80 1.56 5.46
CA SER A 223 -49.16 1.56 4.14
C SER A 223 -47.76 2.13 4.24
N LEU A 224 -46.87 1.68 3.37
CA LEU A 224 -45.48 2.10 3.34
C LEU A 224 -45.16 2.53 1.91
N THR A 225 -44.93 3.82 1.72
CA THR A 225 -44.62 4.40 0.41
C THR A 225 -43.11 4.58 0.31
N PHE A 226 -42.52 3.97 -0.71
CA PHE A 226 -41.12 4.15 -1.07
C PHE A 226 -41.01 5.15 -2.21
N THR A 227 -40.41 6.31 -1.95
CA THR A 227 -40.22 7.33 -2.99
C THR A 227 -38.74 7.49 -3.28
N LEU A 228 -38.38 7.31 -4.55
CA LEU A 228 -37.05 7.61 -5.06
C LEU A 228 -37.11 8.95 -5.79
N HIS A 229 -36.37 9.93 -5.29
CA HIS A 229 -36.26 11.22 -5.94
C HIS A 229 -35.02 11.21 -6.85
N PHE A 230 -35.25 11.29 -8.15
CA PHE A 230 -34.24 11.54 -9.18
C PHE A 230 -34.47 12.94 -9.71
N LYS A 231 -33.42 13.75 -9.90
CA LYS A 231 -33.52 15.05 -10.55
C LYS A 231 -32.60 15.10 -11.76
#